data_AF-A0A8K0KJD5-F1
#
_entry.id   AF-A0A8K0KJD5-F1
#
_cell.length_a   1.000
_cell.length_b   1.000
_cell.length_c   1.000
_cell.angle_alpha   90.00
_cell.angle_beta   90.00
_cell.angle_gamma   90.00
#
_symmetry.space_group_name_H-M   'P 1'
#
loop_
_entity.id
_entity.type
_entity.pdbx_description
1 polymer ?
#
loop_
_entity_poly.entity_id
_entity_poly.type
_entity_poly.pdbx_seq_one_letter_code
_entity_poly.pdbx_strand_id
1 'polypeptide(L)'
;MDEIRQRNIAYQYLCHLEEAKKWLESCLKEALPPTTELEEHLRNGVYLAKIGHFISPETVCSNKIYDFEQKRYRVSGLQFRHTDNISYWLKSLSAVGLPQTFHPETTDVYDKKNMPRVIYCLHALSTHLFKLGKAPLMQDLYGQVDFTDDEINAVCKELEKYGIQMPPFQKIGGILTNDLDGDKAQLHAAVIAINEAIDRQVSG
;
A
#
# COMPACT_ATOMS: atom_id res chain seq x y z
N MET A 1 20.97 -17.93 16.96
CA MET A 1 20.96 -16.46 16.88
C MET A 1 20.23 -15.99 15.62
N ASP A 2 20.50 -16.59 14.44
CA ASP A 2 19.77 -16.26 13.20
C ASP A 2 18.30 -16.69 13.20
N GLU A 3 17.96 -17.86 13.74
CA GLU A 3 16.56 -18.35 13.81
C GLU A 3 15.65 -17.45 14.65
N ILE A 4 16.11 -16.97 15.81
CA ILE A 4 15.33 -16.06 16.67
C ILE A 4 15.08 -14.74 15.94
N ARG A 5 16.11 -14.22 15.25
CA ARG A 5 15.99 -13.01 14.44
C ARG A 5 15.00 -13.20 13.29
N GLN A 6 15.04 -14.33 12.59
CA GLN A 6 14.11 -14.64 11.50
C GLN A 6 12.67 -14.80 12.00
N ARG A 7 12.44 -15.49 13.12
CA ARG A 7 11.11 -15.58 13.76
C ARG A 7 10.58 -14.20 14.11
N ASN A 8 11.41 -13.32 14.69
CA ASN A 8 11.02 -11.95 15.01
C ASN A 8 10.64 -11.15 13.76
N ILE A 9 11.39 -11.30 12.67
CA ILE A 9 11.08 -10.67 11.38
C ILE A 9 9.75 -11.20 10.83
N ALA A 10 9.53 -12.52 10.82
CA ALA A 10 8.27 -13.10 10.36
C ALA A 10 7.06 -12.66 11.22
N TYR A 11 7.23 -12.60 12.54
CA TYR A 11 6.22 -12.07 13.45
C TYR A 11 5.90 -10.59 13.16
N GLN A 12 6.93 -9.75 12.98
CA GLN A 12 6.76 -8.35 12.57
C GLN A 12 5.99 -8.25 11.25
N TYR A 13 6.33 -9.07 10.27
CA TYR A 13 5.64 -9.08 8.99
C TYR A 13 4.18 -9.48 9.09
N LEU A 14 3.87 -10.51 9.90
CA LEU A 14 2.50 -10.93 10.17
C LEU A 14 1.68 -9.82 10.84
N CYS A 15 2.29 -9.08 11.77
CA CYS A 15 1.65 -7.88 12.33
C CYS A 15 1.34 -6.86 11.21
N HIS A 16 2.31 -6.55 10.34
CA HIS A 16 2.10 -5.61 9.24
C HIS A 16 1.05 -6.06 8.22
N LEU A 17 0.92 -7.37 7.98
CA LEU A 17 -0.14 -7.95 7.16
C LEU A 17 -1.51 -7.77 7.81
N GLU A 18 -1.64 -8.04 9.11
CA GLU A 18 -2.87 -7.87 9.88
C GLU A 18 -3.31 -6.39 9.91
N GLU A 19 -2.36 -5.48 10.10
CA GLU A 19 -2.57 -4.03 10.06
C GLU A 19 -3.11 -3.58 8.70
N ALA A 20 -2.45 -4.04 7.62
CA ALA A 20 -2.89 -3.77 6.26
C ALA A 20 -4.29 -4.34 5.99
N LYS A 21 -4.57 -5.57 6.44
CA LYS A 21 -5.88 -6.19 6.33
C LYS A 21 -6.97 -5.33 7.00
N LYS A 22 -6.83 -5.01 8.28
CA LYS A 22 -7.86 -4.23 9.00
C LYS A 22 -8.06 -2.85 8.39
N TRP A 23 -6.99 -2.24 7.89
CA TRP A 23 -7.10 -0.97 7.17
C TRP A 23 -7.87 -1.10 5.86
N LEU A 24 -7.59 -2.14 5.06
CA LEU A 24 -8.35 -2.45 3.84
C LEU A 24 -9.83 -2.70 4.15
N GLU A 25 -10.14 -3.50 5.17
CA GLU A 25 -11.52 -3.77 5.62
C GLU A 25 -12.23 -2.48 6.05
N SER A 26 -11.53 -1.59 6.77
CA SER A 26 -12.07 -0.31 7.19
C SER A 26 -12.36 0.63 6.02
N CYS A 27 -11.51 0.63 4.98
CA CYS A 27 -11.69 1.46 3.79
C CYS A 27 -12.79 0.91 2.86
N LEU A 28 -12.80 -0.41 2.64
CA LEU A 28 -13.71 -1.07 1.70
C LEU A 28 -15.07 -1.44 2.30
N LYS A 29 -15.18 -1.46 3.64
CA LYS A 29 -16.37 -1.94 4.37
C LYS A 29 -16.75 -3.37 4.01
N GLU A 30 -15.77 -4.20 3.67
CA GLU A 30 -15.93 -5.63 3.38
C GLU A 30 -14.92 -6.45 4.19
N ALA A 31 -15.29 -7.68 4.56
CA ALA A 31 -14.40 -8.59 5.27
C ALA A 31 -13.38 -9.21 4.31
N LEU A 32 -12.10 -9.17 4.68
CA LEU A 32 -11.01 -9.75 3.92
C LEU A 32 -10.65 -11.14 4.46
N PRO A 33 -9.96 -11.97 3.65
CA PRO A 33 -9.51 -13.29 4.06
C PRO A 33 -8.58 -13.26 5.29
N PRO A 34 -8.29 -14.41 5.90
CA PRO A 34 -7.31 -14.53 6.96
C PRO A 34 -5.94 -13.97 6.55
N THR A 35 -5.17 -13.50 7.52
CA THR A 35 -3.88 -12.81 7.29
C THR A 35 -2.85 -13.69 6.62
N THR A 36 -2.90 -14.99 6.88
CA THR A 36 -2.09 -16.03 6.22
C THR A 36 -2.40 -16.19 4.72
N GLU A 37 -3.64 -15.93 4.31
CA GLU A 37 -4.10 -16.06 2.92
C GLU A 37 -4.23 -14.71 2.21
N LEU A 38 -4.01 -13.60 2.93
CA LEU A 38 -4.19 -12.25 2.43
C LEU A 38 -3.34 -12.02 1.19
N GLU A 39 -2.07 -12.41 1.24
CA GLU A 39 -1.13 -12.26 0.13
C GLU A 39 -1.64 -12.90 -1.16
N GLU A 40 -2.17 -14.12 -1.05
CA GLU A 40 -2.67 -14.87 -2.20
C GLU A 40 -3.89 -14.20 -2.82
N HIS A 41 -4.78 -13.66 -1.97
CA HIS A 41 -5.98 -12.96 -2.42
C HIS A 41 -5.70 -11.55 -2.98
N LEU A 42 -4.56 -10.94 -2.66
CA LEU A 42 -4.14 -9.68 -3.27
C LEU A 42 -3.60 -9.86 -4.70
N ARG A 43 -3.16 -11.07 -5.08
CA ARG A 43 -2.56 -11.35 -6.40
C ARG A 43 -3.47 -11.06 -7.59
N ASN A 44 -4.79 -11.23 -7.40
CA ASN A 44 -5.78 -10.94 -8.44
C ASN A 44 -6.05 -9.42 -8.64
N GLY A 45 -5.44 -8.58 -7.78
CA GLY A 45 -5.53 -7.13 -7.82
C GLY A 45 -6.93 -6.56 -7.54
N VAL A 46 -7.94 -7.38 -7.25
CA VAL A 46 -9.33 -6.90 -7.10
C VAL A 46 -9.45 -5.97 -5.89
N TYR A 47 -8.97 -6.39 -4.72
CA TYR A 47 -8.95 -5.54 -3.52
C TYR A 47 -8.11 -4.28 -3.72
N LEU A 48 -6.97 -4.39 -4.39
CA LEU A 48 -6.10 -3.25 -4.71
C LEU A 48 -6.80 -2.24 -5.62
N ALA A 49 -7.50 -2.72 -6.65
CA ALA A 49 -8.28 -1.87 -7.56
C ALA A 49 -9.48 -1.23 -6.85
N LYS A 50 -10.13 -1.94 -5.92
CA LYS A 50 -11.20 -1.36 -5.09
C LYS A 50 -10.68 -0.21 -4.21
N ILE A 51 -9.50 -0.37 -3.60
CA ILE A 51 -8.84 0.75 -2.90
C ILE A 51 -8.50 1.86 -3.86
N GLY A 52 -7.99 1.54 -5.06
CA GLY A 52 -7.72 2.52 -6.10
C GLY A 52 -8.96 3.35 -6.46
N HIS A 53 -10.13 2.71 -6.54
CA HIS A 53 -11.41 3.38 -6.73
C HIS A 53 -11.81 4.24 -5.53
N PHE A 54 -11.61 3.75 -4.30
CA PHE A 54 -11.89 4.51 -3.07
C PHE A 54 -11.06 5.82 -2.99
N ILE A 55 -9.78 5.78 -3.38
CA ILE A 55 -8.87 6.92 -3.26
C ILE A 55 -8.93 7.89 -4.46
N SER A 56 -9.19 7.34 -5.65
CA SER A 56 -9.23 8.09 -6.91
C SER A 56 -10.30 7.49 -7.84
N PRO A 57 -11.59 7.77 -7.56
CA PRO A 57 -12.69 7.20 -8.34
C PRO A 57 -12.70 7.69 -9.81
N GLU A 58 -12.09 8.85 -10.06
CA GLU A 58 -11.90 9.40 -11.41
C GLU A 58 -10.90 8.58 -12.24
N THR A 59 -9.86 8.05 -11.60
CA THR A 59 -8.82 7.25 -12.27
C THR A 59 -9.26 5.80 -12.44
N VAL A 60 -9.87 5.22 -11.39
CA VAL A 60 -10.27 3.81 -11.37
C VAL A 60 -11.77 3.75 -11.21
N CYS A 61 -12.49 3.46 -12.29
CA CYS A 61 -13.93 3.25 -12.22
C CYS A 61 -14.22 1.81 -11.77
N SER A 62 -15.13 1.62 -10.82
CA SER A 62 -15.55 0.29 -10.34
C SER A 62 -15.97 -0.66 -11.48
N ASN A 63 -16.64 -0.13 -12.51
CA ASN A 63 -17.08 -0.89 -13.69
C ASN A 63 -15.93 -1.43 -14.57
N LYS A 64 -14.70 -0.88 -14.43
CA LYS A 64 -13.51 -1.33 -15.16
C LYS A 64 -12.73 -2.41 -14.42
N ILE A 65 -13.05 -2.65 -13.14
CA ILE A 65 -12.41 -3.69 -12.34
C ILE A 65 -12.85 -5.05 -12.85
N TYR A 66 -11.88 -5.84 -13.29
CA TYR A 66 -12.12 -7.20 -13.75
C TYR A 66 -12.41 -8.13 -12.58
N ASP A 67 -13.45 -8.95 -12.72
CA ASP A 67 -13.85 -9.95 -11.73
C ASP A 67 -14.07 -9.35 -10.32
N PHE A 68 -14.85 -8.28 -10.24
CA PHE A 68 -15.14 -7.54 -9.01
C PHE A 68 -15.62 -8.44 -7.84
N GLU A 69 -16.40 -9.48 -8.14
CA GLU A 69 -16.91 -10.46 -7.16
C GLU A 69 -15.98 -11.66 -6.95
N GLN A 70 -14.83 -11.72 -7.63
CA GLN A 70 -13.87 -12.83 -7.58
C GLN A 70 -14.48 -14.20 -7.94
N LYS A 71 -15.57 -14.22 -8.72
CA LYS A 71 -16.26 -15.46 -9.13
C LYS A 71 -15.38 -16.29 -10.06
N ARG A 72 -14.67 -15.63 -10.99
CA ARG A 72 -13.77 -16.33 -11.92
C ARG A 72 -12.51 -16.79 -11.21
N TYR A 73 -11.98 -15.97 -10.29
CA TYR A 73 -10.85 -16.36 -9.47
C TYR A 73 -11.12 -17.64 -8.67
N ARG A 74 -12.31 -17.78 -8.08
CA ARG A 74 -12.70 -18.99 -7.34
C ARG A 74 -12.84 -20.24 -8.21
N VAL A 75 -13.24 -20.10 -9.48
CA VAL A 75 -13.51 -21.22 -10.39
C VAL A 75 -12.31 -21.61 -11.24
N SER A 76 -11.55 -20.62 -11.72
CA SER A 76 -10.49 -20.80 -12.72
C SER A 76 -9.12 -20.29 -12.25
N GLY A 77 -9.03 -19.78 -11.01
CA GLY A 77 -7.80 -19.24 -10.46
C GLY A 77 -7.37 -17.92 -11.11
N LEU A 78 -6.08 -17.61 -10.99
CA LEU A 78 -5.48 -16.38 -11.47
C LEU A 78 -5.36 -16.36 -13.01
N GLN A 79 -6.09 -15.44 -13.63
CA GLN A 79 -6.02 -15.11 -15.05
C GLN A 79 -5.17 -13.87 -15.32
N PHE A 80 -4.47 -13.84 -16.47
CA PHE A 80 -3.64 -12.70 -16.88
C PHE A 80 -4.41 -11.37 -16.88
N ARG A 81 -5.71 -11.39 -17.19
CA ARG A 81 -6.56 -10.19 -17.17
C ARG A 81 -6.67 -9.51 -15.79
N HIS A 82 -6.36 -10.21 -14.69
CA HIS A 82 -6.26 -9.58 -13.37
C HIS A 82 -5.10 -8.59 -13.25
N THR A 83 -4.10 -8.65 -14.13
CA THR A 83 -3.02 -7.65 -14.17
C THR A 83 -3.54 -6.24 -14.50
N ASP A 84 -4.69 -6.13 -15.18
CA ASP A 84 -5.37 -4.85 -15.41
C ASP A 84 -5.78 -4.21 -14.08
N ASN A 85 -6.28 -5.00 -13.12
CA ASN A 85 -6.69 -4.51 -11.79
C ASN A 85 -5.51 -3.91 -11.04
N ILE A 86 -4.36 -4.59 -11.07
CA ILE A 86 -3.12 -4.11 -10.46
C ILE A 86 -2.67 -2.81 -11.15
N SER A 87 -2.74 -2.76 -12.48
CA SER A 87 -2.38 -1.58 -13.27
C SER A 87 -3.26 -0.37 -12.94
N TYR A 88 -4.57 -0.58 -12.73
CA TYR A 88 -5.48 0.47 -12.28
C TYR A 88 -5.11 0.99 -10.89
N TRP A 89 -4.80 0.09 -9.96
CA TRP A 89 -4.33 0.48 -8.64
C TRP A 89 -3.04 1.32 -8.70
N LEU A 90 -2.02 0.88 -9.43
CA LEU A 90 -0.76 1.65 -9.59
C LEU A 90 -1.00 3.05 -10.18
N LYS A 91 -1.92 3.18 -11.14
CA LYS A 91 -2.34 4.49 -11.67
C LYS A 91 -2.99 5.36 -10.60
N SER A 92 -3.83 4.77 -9.75
CA SER A 92 -4.45 5.51 -8.64
C SER A 92 -3.43 6.00 -7.61
N LEU A 93 -2.38 5.24 -7.32
CA LEU A 93 -1.29 5.67 -6.43
C LEU A 93 -0.58 6.92 -6.96
N SER A 94 -0.29 6.92 -8.27
CA SER A 94 0.30 8.08 -8.95
C SER A 94 -0.65 9.28 -8.96
N ALA A 95 -1.95 9.04 -9.15
CA ALA A 95 -2.96 10.10 -9.16
C ALA A 95 -3.15 10.78 -7.80
N VAL A 96 -2.94 10.07 -6.69
CA VAL A 96 -2.98 10.65 -5.33
C VAL A 96 -1.64 11.26 -4.91
N GLY A 97 -0.61 11.22 -5.76
CA GLY A 97 0.70 11.80 -5.49
C GLY A 97 1.55 10.98 -4.51
N LEU A 98 1.34 9.66 -4.42
CA LEU A 98 2.25 8.81 -3.65
C LEU A 98 3.61 8.73 -4.37
N PRO A 99 4.76 8.85 -3.66
CA PRO A 99 6.06 8.76 -4.30
C PRO A 99 6.31 7.39 -4.93
N GLN A 100 6.89 7.38 -6.14
CA GLN A 100 7.20 6.17 -6.91
C GLN A 100 8.15 5.20 -6.17
N THR A 101 8.92 5.70 -5.19
CA THR A 101 9.77 4.89 -4.31
C THR A 101 8.99 3.83 -3.53
N PHE A 102 7.71 4.08 -3.25
CA PHE A 102 6.84 3.12 -2.56
C PHE A 102 6.11 2.18 -3.52
N HIS A 103 6.05 2.49 -4.82
CA HIS A 103 5.24 1.72 -5.76
C HIS A 103 5.87 0.33 -6.00
N PRO A 104 5.07 -0.74 -5.91
CA PRO A 104 5.49 -2.07 -6.34
C PRO A 104 5.32 -2.21 -7.86
N GLU A 105 5.90 -3.27 -8.41
CA GLU A 105 5.68 -3.68 -9.79
C GLU A 105 4.48 -4.64 -9.91
N THR A 106 3.92 -4.77 -11.12
CA THR A 106 2.82 -5.73 -11.37
C THR A 106 3.24 -7.17 -11.07
N THR A 107 4.50 -7.51 -11.33
CA THR A 107 5.11 -8.82 -11.05
C THR A 107 5.27 -9.08 -9.55
N ASP A 108 5.50 -8.04 -8.74
CA ASP A 108 5.59 -8.17 -7.29
C ASP A 108 4.28 -8.70 -6.69
N VAL A 109 3.14 -8.25 -7.25
CA VAL A 109 1.79 -8.67 -6.87
C VAL A 109 1.38 -9.97 -7.57
N TYR A 110 1.35 -9.99 -8.91
CA TYR A 110 0.76 -11.08 -9.70
C TYR A 110 1.54 -12.40 -9.55
N ASP A 111 2.89 -12.34 -9.64
CA ASP A 111 3.76 -13.51 -9.52
C ASP A 111 4.15 -13.79 -8.06
N LYS A 112 3.65 -13.00 -7.10
CA LYS A 112 4.03 -13.05 -5.68
C LYS A 112 5.57 -12.97 -5.49
N LYS A 113 6.27 -12.20 -6.35
CA LYS A 113 7.74 -12.06 -6.26
C LYS A 113 8.18 -11.25 -5.05
N ASN A 114 7.41 -10.23 -4.67
CA ASN A 114 7.74 -9.35 -3.57
C ASN A 114 6.48 -8.76 -2.92
N MET A 115 5.67 -9.63 -2.32
CA MET A 115 4.49 -9.19 -1.59
C MET A 115 4.80 -8.24 -0.42
N PRO A 116 5.93 -8.36 0.31
CA PRO A 116 6.29 -7.39 1.34
C PRO A 116 6.37 -5.94 0.83
N ARG A 117 6.79 -5.73 -0.42
CA ARG A 117 6.79 -4.40 -1.06
C ARG A 117 5.37 -3.87 -1.28
N VAL A 118 4.42 -4.75 -1.60
CA VAL A 118 3.00 -4.40 -1.75
C VAL A 118 2.43 -3.96 -0.40
N ILE A 119 2.70 -4.70 0.66
CA ILE A 119 2.28 -4.35 2.03
C ILE A 119 2.91 -3.02 2.45
N TYR A 120 4.21 -2.84 2.21
CA TYR A 120 4.90 -1.57 2.46
C TYR A 120 4.27 -0.38 1.72
N CYS A 121 3.87 -0.59 0.46
CA CYS A 121 3.13 0.42 -0.30
C CYS A 121 1.78 0.77 0.33
N LEU A 122 1.03 -0.23 0.84
CA LEU A 122 -0.26 0.00 1.52
C LEU A 122 -0.10 0.79 2.82
N HIS A 123 0.97 0.51 3.59
CA HIS A 123 1.33 1.27 4.79
C HIS A 123 1.64 2.74 4.46
N ALA A 124 2.45 2.97 3.42
CA ALA A 124 2.77 4.31 2.94
C ALA A 124 1.53 5.04 2.42
N LEU A 125 0.68 4.35 1.67
CA LEU A 125 -0.58 4.87 1.16
C LEU A 125 -1.52 5.28 2.31
N SER A 126 -1.66 4.44 3.34
CA SER A 126 -2.47 4.76 4.51
C SER A 126 -2.01 6.04 5.19
N THR A 127 -0.70 6.17 5.44
CA THR A 127 -0.11 7.36 6.05
C THR A 127 -0.33 8.61 5.17
N HIS A 128 -0.14 8.47 3.86
CA HIS A 128 -0.34 9.55 2.90
C HIS A 128 -1.81 10.03 2.87
N LEU A 129 -2.76 9.09 2.79
CA LEU A 129 -4.19 9.39 2.77
C LEU A 129 -4.68 9.97 4.10
N PHE A 130 -4.12 9.53 5.22
CA PHE A 130 -4.41 10.11 6.53
C PHE A 130 -3.99 11.57 6.60
N LYS A 131 -2.79 11.91 6.10
CA LYS A 131 -2.33 13.31 5.99
C LYS A 131 -3.25 14.15 5.08
N LEU A 132 -3.83 13.55 4.04
CA LEU A 132 -4.81 14.19 3.18
C LEU A 132 -6.25 14.21 3.75
N GLY A 133 -6.48 13.59 4.91
CA GLY A 133 -7.81 13.49 5.53
C GLY A 133 -8.80 12.59 4.79
N LYS A 134 -8.32 11.70 3.90
CA LYS A 134 -9.17 10.85 3.04
C LYS A 134 -9.43 9.46 3.59
N ALA A 135 -8.56 8.94 4.47
CA ALA A 135 -8.66 7.59 5.02
C ALA A 135 -8.23 7.56 6.49
N PRO A 136 -8.70 6.59 7.28
CA PRO A 136 -8.20 6.39 8.64
C PRO A 136 -6.72 5.96 8.61
N LEU A 137 -5.99 6.30 9.66
CA LEU A 137 -4.64 5.80 9.86
C LEU A 137 -4.66 4.29 10.15
N MET A 138 -3.70 3.56 9.59
CA MET A 138 -3.47 2.16 9.92
C MET A 138 -3.11 2.03 11.40
N GLN A 139 -3.65 1.01 12.06
CA GLN A 139 -3.34 0.73 13.47
C GLN A 139 -1.95 0.11 13.58
N ASP A 140 -1.27 0.36 14.70
CA ASP A 140 -0.07 -0.39 15.09
C ASP A 140 -0.51 -1.53 16.01
N LEU A 141 -0.37 -2.76 15.52
CA LEU A 141 -0.76 -4.00 16.18
C LEU A 141 0.46 -4.82 16.60
N TYR A 142 1.67 -4.27 16.45
CA TYR A 142 2.88 -4.95 16.86
C TYR A 142 2.83 -5.26 18.37
N GLY A 143 2.96 -6.55 18.72
CA GLY A 143 2.88 -7.01 20.10
C GLY A 143 1.47 -7.04 20.71
N GLN A 144 0.43 -6.76 19.94
CA GLN A 144 -0.99 -6.85 20.37
C GLN A 144 -1.70 -8.09 19.82
N VAL A 145 -1.12 -8.73 18.81
CA VAL A 145 -1.67 -9.91 18.14
C VAL A 145 -0.69 -11.06 18.29
N ASP A 146 -1.20 -12.20 18.76
CA ASP A 146 -0.44 -13.44 18.83
C ASP A 146 -0.74 -14.29 17.60
N PHE A 147 0.33 -14.79 16.97
CA PHE A 147 0.26 -15.74 15.86
C PHE A 147 0.76 -17.09 16.33
N THR A 148 0.24 -18.14 15.72
CA THR A 148 0.67 -19.51 16.01
C THR A 148 2.09 -19.75 15.49
N ASP A 149 2.81 -20.70 16.09
CA ASP A 149 4.15 -21.07 15.65
C ASP A 149 4.17 -21.55 14.19
N ASP A 150 3.10 -22.21 13.74
CA ASP A 150 2.97 -22.68 12.36
C ASP A 150 2.86 -21.53 11.35
N GLU A 151 2.13 -20.47 11.69
CA GLU A 151 2.01 -19.27 10.86
C GLU A 151 3.34 -18.54 10.75
N ILE A 152 4.02 -18.35 11.89
CA ILE A 152 5.36 -17.73 11.93
C ILE A 152 6.36 -18.56 11.11
N ASN A 153 6.33 -19.88 11.27
CA ASN A 153 7.19 -20.79 10.50
C ASN A 153 6.92 -20.75 9.00
N ALA A 154 5.65 -20.64 8.58
CA ALA A 154 5.27 -20.54 7.18
C ALA A 154 5.83 -19.25 6.55
N VAL A 155 5.65 -18.11 7.22
CA VAL A 155 6.17 -16.82 6.77
C VAL A 155 7.70 -16.80 6.74
N CYS A 156 8.37 -17.35 7.76
CA CYS A 156 9.83 -17.49 7.76
C CYS A 156 10.32 -18.20 6.48
N LYS A 157 9.71 -19.35 6.15
CA LYS A 157 10.08 -20.13 4.96
C LYS A 157 9.85 -19.36 3.66
N GLU A 158 8.75 -18.61 3.56
CA GLU A 158 8.50 -17.78 2.38
C GLU A 158 9.52 -16.64 2.25
N LEU A 159 9.82 -15.92 3.33
CA LEU A 159 10.82 -14.85 3.32
C LEU A 159 12.21 -15.37 2.94
N GLU A 160 12.61 -16.55 3.43
CA GLU A 160 13.87 -17.21 3.06
C GLU A 160 13.88 -17.65 1.60
N LYS A 161 12.80 -18.28 1.12
CA LYS A 161 12.72 -18.84 -0.24
C LYS A 161 12.93 -17.77 -1.32
N TYR A 162 12.41 -16.57 -1.09
CA TYR A 162 12.49 -15.47 -2.05
C TYR A 162 13.65 -14.50 -1.74
N GLY A 163 14.40 -14.73 -0.64
CA GLY A 163 15.51 -13.87 -0.23
C GLY A 163 15.09 -12.40 -0.02
N ILE A 164 13.84 -12.18 0.39
CA ILE A 164 13.24 -10.84 0.40
C ILE A 164 13.82 -10.05 1.57
N GLN A 165 14.42 -8.90 1.26
CA GLN A 165 14.77 -7.93 2.28
C GLN A 165 13.51 -7.19 2.74
N MET A 166 13.27 -7.21 4.04
CA MET A 166 12.14 -6.52 4.63
C MET A 166 12.25 -5.00 4.40
N PRO A 167 11.22 -4.37 3.83
CA PRO A 167 11.18 -2.91 3.69
C PRO A 167 11.22 -2.21 5.07
N PRO A 168 11.79 -0.99 5.16
CA PRO A 168 11.90 -0.29 6.44
C PRO A 168 10.57 0.39 6.83
N PHE A 169 9.58 -0.38 7.30
CA PHE A 169 8.25 0.10 7.69
C PHE A 169 8.27 1.30 8.66
N GLN A 170 9.22 1.33 9.60
CA GLN A 170 9.38 2.43 10.56
C GLN A 170 9.81 3.77 9.91
N LYS A 171 10.41 3.74 8.71
CA LYS A 171 10.92 4.95 8.04
C LYS A 171 9.92 5.59 7.08
N ILE A 172 8.76 4.97 6.87
CA ILE A 172 7.72 5.45 5.94
C ILE A 172 7.36 6.91 6.23
N GLY A 173 7.10 7.25 7.50
CA GLY A 173 6.72 8.61 7.90
C GLY A 173 7.77 9.66 7.52
N GLY A 174 9.05 9.36 7.76
CA GLY A 174 10.17 10.26 7.47
C GLY A 174 10.44 10.44 5.98
N ILE A 175 10.32 9.37 5.20
CA ILE A 175 10.47 9.43 3.73
C ILE A 175 9.32 10.26 3.13
N LEU A 176 8.08 10.02 3.57
CA LEU A 176 6.93 10.79 3.11
C LEU A 176 7.02 12.29 3.48
N THR A 177 7.60 12.65 4.64
CA THR A 177 7.80 14.08 4.99
C THR A 177 8.90 14.74 4.17
N ASN A 178 10.00 14.02 3.88
CA ASN A 178 11.10 14.58 3.10
C ASN A 178 10.70 14.87 1.65
N ASP A 179 9.87 14.02 1.05
CA ASP A 179 9.35 14.28 -0.31
C ASP A 179 8.34 15.45 -0.33
N LEU A 180 7.53 15.62 0.74
CA LEU A 180 6.60 16.75 0.88
C LEU A 180 7.30 18.10 1.13
N ASP A 181 8.50 18.12 1.71
CA ASP A 181 9.26 19.36 1.90
C ASP A 181 9.76 19.95 0.56
N GLY A 182 9.90 19.12 -0.48
CA GLY A 182 10.10 19.58 -1.85
C GLY A 182 8.94 20.43 -2.37
N ASP A 183 7.70 20.08 -2.01
CA ASP A 183 6.49 20.85 -2.34
C ASP A 183 6.36 22.13 -1.51
N LYS A 184 6.85 22.14 -0.25
CA LYS A 184 6.87 23.39 0.55
C LYS A 184 7.80 24.44 -0.05
N ALA A 185 8.94 24.04 -0.61
CA ALA A 185 9.85 24.97 -1.27
C ALA A 185 9.20 25.60 -2.52
N GLN A 186 8.46 24.80 -3.31
CA GLN A 186 7.70 25.30 -4.46
C GLN A 186 6.54 26.20 -4.03
N LEU A 187 5.81 25.83 -2.98
CA LEU A 187 4.72 26.63 -2.42
C LEU A 187 5.25 27.99 -1.90
N HIS A 188 6.39 27.98 -1.20
CA HIS A 188 7.01 29.22 -0.71
C HIS A 188 7.46 30.12 -1.86
N ALA A 189 8.07 29.56 -2.90
CA ALA A 189 8.44 30.30 -4.10
C ALA A 189 7.22 30.91 -4.82
N ALA A 190 6.10 30.17 -4.90
CA ALA A 190 4.87 30.68 -5.50
C ALA A 190 4.26 31.84 -4.67
N VAL A 191 4.27 31.74 -3.34
CA VAL A 191 3.79 32.81 -2.45
C VAL A 191 4.65 34.07 -2.58
N ILE A 192 5.98 33.92 -2.66
CA ILE A 192 6.89 35.05 -2.89
C ILE A 192 6.60 35.72 -4.23
N ALA A 193 6.45 34.94 -5.31
CA ALA A 193 6.15 35.47 -6.64
C ALA A 193 4.81 36.25 -6.69
N ILE A 194 3.80 35.79 -5.96
CA ILE A 194 2.51 36.49 -5.83
C ILE A 194 2.69 37.80 -5.08
N ASN A 195 3.39 37.80 -3.94
CA ASN A 195 3.61 39.01 -3.14
C ASN A 195 4.42 40.06 -3.92
N GLU A 196 5.46 39.65 -4.66
CA GLU A 196 6.23 40.56 -5.51
C GLU A 196 5.39 41.18 -6.64
N ALA A 197 4.44 40.42 -7.20
CA ALA A 197 3.53 40.92 -8.23
C ALA A 197 2.52 41.94 -7.67
N ILE A 198 2.03 41.71 -6.45
CA ILE A 198 1.14 42.65 -5.74
C ILE A 198 1.87 43.95 -5.40
N ASP A 199 3.09 43.87 -4.87
CA ASP A 199 3.88 45.06 -4.53
C ASP A 199 4.18 45.93 -5.77
N ARG A 200 4.40 45.31 -6.93
CA ARG A 200 4.57 46.03 -8.21
C ARG A 200 3.30 46.69 -8.73
N GLN A 201 2.11 46.17 -8.41
CA GLN A 201 0.84 46.79 -8.80
C GLN A 201 0.42 47.94 -7.88
N VAL A 202 0.84 47.93 -6.61
CA VAL A 202 0.53 48.99 -5.64
C VAL A 202 1.49 50.19 -5.77
N SER A 203 2.65 49.99 -6.41
CA SER A 203 3.71 51.00 -6.57
C SER A 203 3.68 51.77 -7.90
N GLY A 204 2.66 51.56 -8.75
CA GLY A 204 2.46 52.24 -10.04
C GLY A 204 1.13 52.98 -10.10
#